data_AF-A0A8J5BYC7-F1
#
_entry.id   AF-A0A8J5BYC7-F1
#
_cell.length_a   1.000
_cell.length_b   1.000
_cell.length_c   1.000
_cell.angle_alpha   90.00
_cell.angle_beta   90.00
_cell.angle_gamma   90.00
#
_symmetry.space_group_name_H-M   'P 1'
#
loop_
_entity.id
_entity.type
_entity.pdbx_description
1 polymer ?
#
loop_
_entity_poly.entity_id
_entity_poly.type
_entity_poly.pdbx_seq_one_letter_code
_entity_poly.pdbx_strand_id
1 'polypeptide(L)'
;MASLKRPVGNQILTAQAMFSFLTESKFTDKIKMFFVSSENVAEVASELVERYQEAQTVKGTQQFHRFVPQCDPIGVLKVYKLSVGEGNSVSVKKNVKGEELEVCEDKELVVGMFVACIYMEELWFAMIEEMSEGFGDALMTFLHPKGKSGSHAFVQSKADKCWVTHENVLRIMTNPNLQGARRIRYCFKLNEMEETEQNFLSLQK
;
A
#
# COMPACT_ATOMS: atom_id res chain seq x y z
N MET A 1 -15.41 -0.42 70.61
CA MET A 1 -14.74 -0.24 69.30
C MET A 1 -15.03 -1.48 68.45
N ALA A 2 -15.96 -1.38 67.50
CA ALA A 2 -16.24 -2.48 66.56
C ALA A 2 -15.58 -2.13 65.23
N SER A 3 -14.48 -2.81 64.91
CA SER A 3 -13.73 -2.64 63.65
C SER A 3 -14.52 -3.20 62.47
N LEU A 4 -14.55 -2.47 61.35
CA LEU A 4 -15.16 -2.88 60.08
C LEU A 4 -14.50 -4.15 59.55
N LYS A 5 -15.01 -5.33 59.92
CA LYS A 5 -14.62 -6.59 59.28
C LYS A 5 -15.31 -6.70 57.92
N ARG A 6 -14.52 -6.61 56.84
CA ARG A 6 -15.00 -6.83 55.48
C ARG A 6 -15.37 -8.32 55.33
N PRO A 7 -16.57 -8.68 54.86
CA PRO A 7 -16.89 -10.07 54.56
C PRO A 7 -15.96 -10.57 53.44
N VAL A 8 -15.21 -11.63 53.73
CA VAL A 8 -14.25 -12.27 52.81
C VAL A 8 -14.88 -13.39 51.96
N GLY A 9 -16.14 -13.75 52.23
CA GLY A 9 -16.88 -14.73 51.43
C GLY A 9 -17.43 -14.14 50.13
N ASN A 10 -17.51 -14.95 49.08
CA ASN A 10 -18.10 -14.64 47.78
C ASN A 10 -17.45 -13.47 47.01
N GLN A 11 -16.14 -13.27 47.19
CA GLN A 11 -15.40 -12.29 46.39
C GLN A 11 -15.07 -12.86 45.00
N ILE A 12 -15.31 -12.05 43.98
CA ILE A 12 -14.92 -12.35 42.61
C ILE A 12 -13.44 -11.99 42.46
N LEU A 13 -12.56 -13.00 42.46
CA LEU A 13 -11.11 -12.82 42.41
C LEU A 13 -10.48 -13.22 41.06
N THR A 14 -11.24 -13.90 40.20
CA THR A 14 -10.77 -14.37 38.89
C THR A 14 -11.72 -13.94 37.78
N ALA A 15 -11.20 -13.79 36.55
CA ALA A 15 -12.01 -13.48 35.39
C ALA A 15 -13.09 -14.56 35.13
N GLN A 16 -12.79 -15.82 35.44
CA GLN A 16 -13.75 -16.91 35.35
C GLN A 16 -14.88 -16.77 36.37
N ALA A 17 -14.56 -16.45 37.63
CA ALA A 17 -15.57 -16.19 38.66
C ALA A 17 -16.43 -14.98 38.31
N MET A 18 -15.85 -13.96 37.68
CA MET A 18 -16.58 -12.79 37.19
C MET A 18 -17.55 -13.18 36.08
N PHE A 19 -17.09 -13.97 35.11
CA PHE A 19 -17.91 -14.46 34.02
C PHE A 19 -19.09 -15.31 34.54
N SER A 20 -18.82 -16.29 35.42
CA SER A 20 -19.85 -17.13 36.03
C SER A 20 -20.90 -16.29 36.76
N PHE A 21 -20.46 -15.34 37.59
CA PHE A 21 -21.38 -14.43 38.30
C PHE A 21 -22.28 -13.65 37.35
N LEU A 22 -21.72 -13.10 36.27
CA LEU A 22 -22.48 -12.31 35.28
C LEU A 22 -23.44 -13.16 34.45
N THR A 23 -23.07 -14.41 34.15
CA THR A 23 -23.96 -15.36 33.47
C THR A 23 -25.10 -15.83 34.36
N GLU A 24 -24.85 -16.06 35.65
CA GLU A 24 -25.86 -16.48 36.62
C GLU A 24 -26.83 -15.36 36.99
N SER A 25 -26.36 -14.11 36.99
CA SER A 25 -27.16 -12.92 37.36
C SER A 25 -28.00 -12.32 36.22
N LYS A 26 -28.14 -13.02 35.08
CA LYS A 26 -28.93 -12.62 33.90
C LYS A 26 -28.52 -11.29 33.24
N PHE A 27 -27.27 -10.84 33.40
CA PHE A 27 -26.76 -9.66 32.66
C PHE A 27 -26.63 -9.91 31.15
N THR A 28 -26.66 -11.18 30.74
CA THR A 28 -26.53 -11.65 29.35
C THR A 28 -27.62 -11.15 28.41
N ASP A 29 -28.78 -10.74 28.93
CA ASP A 29 -29.91 -10.28 28.11
C ASP A 29 -29.65 -8.90 27.47
N LYS A 30 -28.73 -8.12 28.04
CA LYS A 30 -28.37 -6.78 27.53
C LYS A 30 -26.95 -6.70 27.00
N ILE A 31 -26.05 -7.55 27.50
CA ILE A 31 -24.63 -7.50 27.16
C ILE A 31 -24.17 -8.90 26.77
N LYS A 32 -23.68 -9.03 25.53
CA LYS A 32 -23.02 -10.25 25.09
C LYS A 32 -21.64 -10.31 25.73
N MET A 33 -21.39 -11.39 26.47
CA MET A 33 -20.12 -11.63 27.14
C MET A 33 -19.62 -13.01 26.73
N PHE A 34 -18.31 -13.14 26.59
CA PHE A 34 -17.63 -14.41 26.39
C PHE A 34 -16.38 -14.44 27.26
N PHE A 35 -16.05 -15.61 27.77
CA PHE A 35 -14.82 -15.82 28.54
C PHE A 35 -13.71 -16.27 27.59
N VAL A 36 -12.54 -15.67 27.77
CA VAL A 36 -11.31 -16.05 27.06
C VAL A 36 -10.30 -16.48 28.12
N SER A 37 -9.90 -17.75 28.10
CA SER A 37 -8.84 -18.26 28.96
C SER A 37 -7.47 -17.84 28.44
N SER A 38 -6.46 -17.84 29.30
CA SER A 38 -5.07 -17.61 28.90
C SER A 38 -4.57 -18.66 27.90
N GLU A 39 -5.06 -19.91 28.01
CA GLU A 39 -4.77 -21.01 27.09
C GLU A 39 -5.30 -20.70 25.68
N ASN A 40 -6.55 -20.27 25.57
CA ASN A 40 -7.14 -19.88 24.28
C ASN A 40 -6.37 -18.73 23.62
N VAL A 41 -5.89 -17.75 24.41
CA VAL A 41 -5.06 -16.66 23.87
C VAL A 41 -3.75 -17.20 23.32
N ALA A 42 -3.10 -18.14 24.01
CA ALA A 42 -1.83 -18.71 23.60
C ALA A 42 -1.95 -19.59 22.34
N GLU A 43 -3.02 -20.38 22.23
CA GLU A 43 -3.32 -21.18 21.03
C GLU A 43 -3.56 -20.28 19.83
N VAL A 44 -4.47 -19.31 19.96
CA VAL A 44 -4.79 -18.36 18.88
C VAL A 44 -3.56 -17.52 18.49
N ALA A 45 -2.71 -17.15 19.45
CA ALA A 45 -1.45 -16.46 19.15
C ALA A 45 -0.52 -17.34 18.30
N SER A 46 -0.45 -18.64 18.57
CA SER A 46 0.36 -19.57 17.78
C SER A 46 -0.19 -19.74 16.37
N GLU A 47 -1.51 -19.91 16.22
CA GLU A 47 -2.19 -19.97 14.91
C GLU A 47 -2.03 -18.67 14.10
N LEU A 48 -2.00 -17.51 14.78
CA LEU A 48 -1.75 -16.22 14.14
C LEU A 48 -0.32 -16.13 13.62
N VAL A 49 0.66 -16.62 14.37
CA VAL A 49 2.07 -16.63 13.94
C VAL A 49 2.24 -17.49 12.69
N GLU A 50 1.69 -18.70 12.67
CA GLU A 50 1.75 -19.60 11.51
C GLU A 50 1.09 -18.96 10.28
N ARG A 51 -0.12 -18.41 10.42
CA ARG A 51 -0.79 -17.69 9.34
C ARG A 51 0.00 -16.48 8.83
N TYR A 52 0.71 -15.78 9.71
CA TYR A 52 1.51 -14.62 9.31
C TYR A 52 2.78 -15.03 8.56
N GLN A 53 3.36 -16.19 8.89
CA GLN A 53 4.50 -16.74 8.16
C GLN A 53 4.12 -17.19 6.74
N GLU A 54 2.91 -17.71 6.55
CA GLU A 54 2.39 -18.10 5.25
C GLU A 54 1.73 -16.95 4.47
N ALA A 55 1.54 -15.79 5.10
CA ALA A 55 0.92 -14.64 4.47
C ALA A 55 1.81 -14.10 3.35
N GLN A 56 1.21 -13.83 2.20
CA GLN A 56 1.88 -13.21 1.05
C GLN A 56 1.33 -11.81 0.84
N THR A 57 2.23 -10.85 0.67
CA THR A 57 1.87 -9.49 0.28
C THR A 57 1.37 -9.47 -1.15
N VAL A 58 0.31 -8.69 -1.39
CA VAL A 58 -0.22 -8.44 -2.73
C VAL A 58 0.35 -7.10 -3.19
N LYS A 59 1.28 -7.13 -4.16
CA LYS A 59 1.94 -5.92 -4.67
C LYS A 59 0.90 -4.95 -5.27
N GLY A 60 1.20 -3.65 -5.24
CA GLY A 60 0.36 -2.60 -5.83
C GLY A 60 -0.96 -2.29 -5.09
N THR A 61 -1.27 -2.98 -3.98
CA THR A 61 -2.56 -2.75 -3.30
C THR A 61 -2.54 -1.73 -2.16
N GLN A 62 -1.42 -1.04 -1.95
CA GLN A 62 -1.14 -0.21 -0.77
C GLN A 62 -2.03 1.03 -0.65
N GLN A 63 -2.42 1.58 -1.81
CA GLN A 63 -3.25 2.78 -1.93
C GLN A 63 -4.76 2.49 -1.81
N PHE A 64 -5.15 1.22 -1.68
CA PHE A 64 -6.55 0.86 -1.49
C PHE A 64 -6.89 0.83 -0.01
N HIS A 65 -8.09 1.29 0.31
CA HIS A 65 -8.58 1.46 1.68
C HIS A 65 -9.66 0.44 2.06
N ARG A 66 -10.19 -0.30 1.08
CA ARG A 66 -11.19 -1.36 1.30
C ARG A 66 -10.89 -2.57 0.45
N PHE A 67 -10.92 -3.74 1.08
CA PHE A 67 -10.62 -5.04 0.50
C PHE A 67 -11.80 -5.97 0.72
N VAL A 68 -12.40 -6.44 -0.37
CA VAL A 68 -13.57 -7.32 -0.35
C VAL A 68 -13.20 -8.62 -1.05
N PRO A 69 -12.99 -9.73 -0.32
CA PRO A 69 -12.75 -11.03 -0.94
C PRO A 69 -13.99 -11.45 -1.74
N GLN A 70 -13.80 -11.92 -2.96
CA GLN A 70 -14.88 -12.48 -3.78
C GLN A 70 -14.92 -14.00 -3.61
N CYS A 71 -16.13 -14.55 -3.52
CA CYS A 71 -16.34 -16.00 -3.47
C CYS A 71 -16.15 -16.67 -4.83
N ASP A 72 -16.43 -15.95 -5.93
CA ASP A 72 -16.31 -16.46 -7.30
C ASP A 72 -15.85 -15.32 -8.23
N PRO A 73 -14.70 -15.45 -8.91
CA PRO A 73 -13.75 -16.57 -8.84
C PRO A 73 -13.04 -16.64 -7.48
N ILE A 74 -12.67 -17.85 -7.06
CA ILE A 74 -11.86 -18.07 -5.85
C ILE A 74 -10.50 -17.39 -6.05
N GLY A 75 -10.02 -16.69 -5.01
CA GLY A 75 -8.71 -16.02 -5.04
C GLY A 75 -8.73 -14.63 -5.68
N VAL A 76 -9.91 -14.04 -5.89
CA VAL A 76 -10.06 -12.66 -6.35
C VAL A 76 -10.38 -11.74 -5.17
N LEU A 77 -9.65 -10.64 -5.10
CA LEU A 77 -9.83 -9.57 -4.13
C LEU A 77 -10.28 -8.31 -4.86
N LYS A 78 -11.47 -7.81 -4.50
CA LYS A 78 -11.96 -6.55 -5.01
C LYS A 78 -11.48 -5.42 -4.10
N VAL A 79 -10.77 -4.45 -4.66
CA VAL A 79 -10.12 -3.38 -3.91
C VAL A 79 -10.66 -2.01 -4.32
N TYR A 80 -10.71 -1.07 -3.38
CA TYR A 80 -11.27 0.26 -3.58
C TYR A 80 -10.36 1.34 -2.98
N LYS A 81 -10.21 2.46 -3.70
CA LYS A 81 -9.43 3.63 -3.22
C LYS A 81 -10.10 4.37 -2.06
N LEU A 82 -11.40 4.14 -1.83
CA LEU A 82 -12.16 4.75 -0.75
C LEU A 82 -12.65 3.70 0.24
N SER A 83 -12.62 4.03 1.53
CA SER A 83 -13.13 3.16 2.60
C SER A 83 -14.64 2.96 2.54
N VAL A 84 -15.39 3.96 2.05
CA VAL A 84 -16.87 3.98 2.03
C VAL A 84 -17.36 4.53 0.69
N GLY A 85 -18.49 4.02 0.20
CA GLY A 85 -19.14 4.47 -1.03
C GLY A 85 -18.96 3.57 -2.26
N GLU A 86 -19.60 3.98 -3.34
CA GLU A 86 -19.46 3.42 -4.68
C GLU A 86 -18.34 4.17 -5.40
N GLY A 87 -17.11 3.66 -5.24
CA GLY A 87 -15.96 4.12 -6.01
C GLY A 87 -15.55 3.07 -7.05
N ASN A 88 -14.75 3.49 -8.02
CA ASN A 88 -14.12 2.57 -8.96
C ASN A 88 -13.35 1.49 -8.20
N SER A 89 -13.54 0.25 -8.63
CA SER A 89 -12.96 -0.93 -7.99
C SER A 89 -12.07 -1.67 -8.96
N VAL A 90 -10.92 -2.11 -8.48
CA VAL A 90 -9.99 -2.99 -9.23
C VAL A 90 -10.13 -4.40 -8.69
N SER A 91 -9.97 -5.41 -9.54
CA SER A 91 -9.94 -6.81 -9.13
C SER A 91 -8.52 -7.34 -9.18
N VAL A 92 -8.03 -7.86 -8.07
CA VAL A 92 -6.68 -8.43 -7.95
C VAL A 92 -6.82 -9.93 -7.79
N LYS A 93 -6.15 -10.72 -8.63
CA LYS A 93 -6.24 -12.19 -8.60
C LYS A 93 -4.94 -12.80 -8.12
N LYS A 94 -4.98 -13.65 -7.09
CA LYS A 94 -3.84 -14.48 -6.70
C LYS A 94 -3.65 -15.63 -7.70
N ASN A 95 -2.54 -15.65 -8.42
CA ASN A 95 -2.19 -16.78 -9.26
C ASN A 95 -1.69 -17.93 -8.35
N VAL A 96 -2.41 -19.07 -8.34
CA VAL A 96 -2.24 -20.15 -7.35
C VAL A 96 -0.91 -20.92 -7.51
N LYS A 97 -0.10 -20.62 -8.54
CA LYS A 97 1.13 -21.35 -8.89
C LYS A 97 2.44 -20.73 -8.39
N GLY A 98 2.42 -19.69 -7.57
CA GLY A 98 3.66 -19.08 -7.04
C GLY A 98 4.43 -18.24 -8.06
N GLU A 99 3.85 -18.00 -9.23
CA GLU A 99 4.29 -16.98 -10.17
C GLU A 99 3.46 -15.72 -9.94
N GLU A 100 4.12 -14.58 -10.11
CA GLU A 100 3.68 -13.26 -9.65
C GLU A 100 2.23 -12.92 -9.99
N LEU A 101 1.64 -12.08 -9.13
CA LEU A 101 0.36 -11.45 -9.35
C LEU A 101 0.43 -10.61 -10.63
N GLU A 102 -0.10 -11.13 -11.74
CA GLU A 102 -0.41 -10.31 -12.90
C GLU A 102 -1.59 -9.40 -12.53
N VAL A 103 -1.25 -8.21 -12.04
CA VAL A 103 -2.09 -7.05 -12.31
C VAL A 103 -2.00 -6.88 -13.83
N CYS A 104 -3.04 -7.33 -14.55
CA CYS A 104 -3.18 -7.05 -15.96
C CYS A 104 -3.34 -5.54 -16.14
N GLU A 105 -2.22 -4.84 -16.23
CA GLU A 105 -1.83 -3.96 -17.33
C GLU A 105 -0.46 -3.31 -17.05
N ASP A 106 0.31 -3.21 -18.14
CA ASP A 106 1.37 -2.23 -18.40
C ASP A 106 2.81 -2.42 -17.86
N LYS A 107 3.66 -2.75 -18.84
CA LYS A 107 5.10 -2.50 -18.99
C LYS A 107 5.94 -2.64 -17.72
N GLU A 108 6.72 -3.72 -17.65
CA GLU A 108 7.70 -3.95 -16.60
C GLU A 108 8.63 -2.74 -16.41
N LEU A 109 8.57 -2.17 -15.19
CA LEU A 109 9.49 -1.12 -14.77
C LEU A 109 10.81 -1.76 -14.35
N VAL A 110 11.90 -1.34 -14.99
CA VAL A 110 13.25 -1.84 -14.73
C VAL A 110 14.12 -0.72 -14.17
N VAL A 111 15.02 -1.07 -13.26
CA VAL A 111 16.04 -0.16 -12.74
C VAL A 111 16.86 0.43 -13.89
N GLY A 112 17.12 1.74 -13.83
CA GLY A 112 17.83 2.50 -14.84
C GLY A 112 16.94 3.05 -15.96
N MET A 113 15.66 2.69 -16.02
CA MET A 113 14.73 3.28 -16.98
C MET A 113 14.39 4.72 -16.62
N PHE A 114 14.15 5.52 -17.64
CA PHE A 114 13.59 6.85 -17.49
C PHE A 114 12.07 6.77 -17.59
N VAL A 115 11.37 7.48 -16.73
CA VAL A 115 9.91 7.48 -16.66
C VAL A 115 9.38 8.90 -16.52
N ALA A 116 8.18 9.10 -17.00
CA ALA A 116 7.34 10.23 -16.65
C ALA A 116 6.31 9.77 -15.62
N CYS A 117 6.19 10.51 -14.53
CA CYS A 117 5.37 10.14 -13.40
C CYS A 117 4.67 11.37 -12.79
N ILE A 118 3.62 11.12 -12.02
CA ILE A 118 2.92 12.15 -11.26
C ILE A 118 3.46 12.15 -9.83
N TYR A 119 3.86 13.32 -9.35
CA TYR A 119 4.25 13.53 -7.96
C TYR A 119 3.71 14.86 -7.47
N MET A 120 3.02 14.85 -6.32
CA MET A 120 2.31 16.02 -5.77
C MET A 120 1.43 16.74 -6.80
N GLU A 121 0.65 15.96 -7.58
CA GLU A 121 -0.25 16.47 -8.64
C GLU A 121 0.46 17.20 -9.80
N GLU A 122 1.78 17.13 -9.88
CA GLU A 122 2.58 17.69 -10.98
C GLU A 122 3.22 16.57 -11.82
N LEU A 123 3.50 16.87 -13.09
CA LEU A 123 4.23 15.98 -13.98
C LEU A 123 5.74 16.09 -13.73
N TRP A 124 6.38 14.96 -13.49
CA TRP A 124 7.81 14.85 -13.26
C TRP A 124 8.47 13.80 -14.15
N PHE A 125 9.69 14.09 -14.58
CA PHE A 125 10.56 13.12 -15.25
C PHE A 125 11.58 12.59 -14.25
N ALA A 126 11.79 11.28 -14.23
CA ALA A 126 12.67 10.64 -13.26
C ALA A 126 13.38 9.42 -13.84
N MET A 127 14.41 8.97 -13.14
CA MET A 127 15.10 7.71 -13.41
C MET A 127 14.83 6.75 -12.27
N ILE A 128 14.49 5.50 -12.58
CA ILE A 128 14.34 4.44 -11.58
C ILE A 128 15.73 4.04 -11.06
N GLU A 129 15.96 4.21 -9.77
CA GLU A 129 17.21 3.85 -9.11
C GLU A 129 17.11 2.50 -8.42
N GLU A 130 15.96 2.20 -7.82
CA GLU A 130 15.73 0.96 -7.08
C GLU A 130 14.26 0.55 -7.21
N MET A 131 14.00 -0.75 -7.14
CA MET A 131 12.66 -1.32 -7.11
C MET A 131 12.45 -2.05 -5.79
N SER A 132 11.31 -1.82 -5.15
CA SER A 132 10.96 -2.49 -3.90
C SER A 132 10.45 -3.90 -4.19
N GLU A 133 11.19 -4.91 -3.74
CA GLU A 133 10.86 -6.33 -3.96
C GLU A 133 9.50 -6.72 -3.38
N GLY A 134 9.09 -6.13 -2.25
CA GLY A 134 7.86 -6.48 -1.55
C GLY A 134 6.63 -5.66 -1.96
N PHE A 135 6.83 -4.44 -2.44
CA PHE A 135 5.78 -3.43 -2.59
C PHE A 135 5.49 -3.06 -4.05
N GLY A 136 6.47 -3.25 -4.94
CA GLY A 136 6.38 -2.89 -6.36
C GLY A 136 6.57 -1.38 -6.62
N ASP A 137 6.92 -0.61 -5.60
CA ASP A 137 7.23 0.81 -5.72
C ASP A 137 8.63 1.00 -6.29
N ALA A 138 8.82 2.10 -7.01
CA ALA A 138 10.10 2.47 -7.60
C ALA A 138 10.69 3.67 -6.85
N LEU A 139 11.92 3.54 -6.37
CA LEU A 139 12.69 4.69 -5.91
C LEU A 139 13.16 5.44 -7.14
N MET A 140 12.69 6.66 -7.29
CA MET A 140 12.97 7.49 -8.45
C MET A 140 13.86 8.65 -8.06
N THR A 141 14.88 8.93 -8.88
CA THR A 141 15.61 10.21 -8.81
C THR A 141 15.01 11.18 -9.81
N PHE A 142 14.46 12.29 -9.32
CA PHE A 142 13.82 13.30 -10.15
C PHE A 142 14.81 14.13 -10.96
N LEU A 143 14.41 14.45 -12.19
CA LEU A 143 15.13 15.30 -13.12
C LEU A 143 14.50 16.69 -13.15
N HIS A 144 15.30 17.72 -12.90
CA HIS A 144 14.80 19.09 -12.82
C HIS A 144 14.98 19.84 -14.15
N PRO A 145 13.98 20.60 -14.59
CA PRO A 145 14.12 21.48 -15.74
C PRO A 145 15.10 22.61 -15.41
N LYS A 146 15.98 22.96 -16.37
CA LYS A 146 16.94 24.04 -16.15
C LYS A 146 16.31 25.42 -16.46
N GLY A 147 15.68 26.02 -15.45
CA GLY A 147 15.32 27.44 -15.45
C GLY A 147 14.17 27.83 -16.39
N LYS A 148 13.84 29.13 -16.41
CA LYS A 148 12.59 29.71 -16.96
C LYS A 148 12.41 29.68 -18.49
N SER A 149 13.34 29.15 -19.27
CA SER A 149 13.25 29.18 -20.74
C SER A 149 13.34 27.78 -21.31
N GLY A 150 12.18 27.18 -21.58
CA GLY A 150 11.89 26.24 -22.68
C GLY A 150 12.92 25.16 -23.06
N SER A 151 13.93 24.89 -22.23
CA SER A 151 14.96 23.95 -22.54
C SER A 151 14.45 22.60 -22.08
N HIS A 152 14.21 21.70 -23.03
CA HIS A 152 13.90 20.28 -22.82
C HIS A 152 15.10 19.50 -22.25
N ALA A 153 15.96 20.19 -21.50
CA ALA A 153 17.19 19.72 -20.92
C ALA A 153 17.01 19.68 -19.40
N PHE A 154 17.02 18.46 -18.89
CA PHE A 154 16.85 18.17 -17.48
C PHE A 154 18.18 17.83 -16.84
N VAL A 155 18.25 18.01 -15.53
CA VAL A 155 19.45 17.71 -14.76
C VAL A 155 19.07 16.91 -13.54
N GLN A 156 19.81 15.83 -13.30
CA GLN A 156 19.61 15.02 -12.10
C GLN A 156 20.00 15.82 -10.86
N SER A 157 19.12 15.80 -9.86
CA SER A 157 19.41 16.26 -8.52
C SER A 157 19.65 15.04 -7.63
N LYS A 158 20.81 14.97 -6.97
CA LYS A 158 21.11 13.85 -6.06
C LYS A 158 20.26 13.88 -4.78
N ALA A 159 19.67 15.03 -4.45
CA ALA A 159 18.88 15.23 -3.24
C ALA A 159 17.40 14.84 -3.42
N ASP A 160 16.92 14.78 -4.67
CA ASP A 160 15.48 14.64 -4.94
C ASP A 160 15.18 13.20 -5.36
N LYS A 161 15.12 12.34 -4.35
CA LYS A 161 14.74 10.93 -4.48
C LYS A 161 13.45 10.68 -3.73
N CYS A 162 12.53 9.94 -4.35
CA CYS A 162 11.28 9.56 -3.70
C CYS A 162 10.79 8.20 -4.19
N TRP A 163 10.12 7.47 -3.31
CA TRP A 163 9.38 6.28 -3.68
C TRP A 163 8.07 6.68 -4.35
N VAL A 164 7.87 6.18 -5.56
CA VAL A 164 6.69 6.43 -6.39
C VAL A 164 6.08 5.09 -6.78
N THR A 165 4.76 4.99 -6.62
CA THR A 165 3.99 3.79 -6.96
C THR A 165 3.93 3.59 -8.47
N HIS A 166 3.81 2.35 -8.93
CA HIS A 166 3.68 2.01 -10.36
C HIS A 166 2.54 2.78 -11.05
N GLU A 167 1.39 2.96 -10.39
CA GLU A 167 0.24 3.68 -10.96
C GLU A 167 0.50 5.16 -11.22
N ASN A 168 1.46 5.76 -10.52
CA ASN A 168 1.85 7.15 -10.76
C ASN A 168 2.84 7.26 -11.93
N VAL A 169 3.30 6.15 -12.52
CA VAL A 169 4.08 6.15 -13.75
C VAL A 169 3.15 6.23 -14.95
N LEU A 170 3.18 7.37 -15.64
CA LEU A 170 2.38 7.61 -16.83
C LEU A 170 2.96 6.91 -18.06
N ARG A 171 4.29 6.90 -18.15
CA ARG A 171 4.99 6.42 -19.34
C ARG A 171 6.45 6.09 -19.04
N ILE A 172 6.92 5.01 -19.65
CA ILE A 172 8.34 4.73 -19.82
C ILE A 172 8.88 5.57 -20.98
N MET A 173 9.90 6.38 -20.69
CA MET A 173 10.55 7.28 -21.63
C MET A 173 11.68 6.56 -22.36
N THR A 174 11.93 6.96 -23.60
CA THR A 174 13.14 6.56 -24.32
C THR A 174 14.38 7.19 -23.68
N ASN A 175 15.53 6.53 -23.83
CA ASN A 175 16.78 7.04 -23.28
C ASN A 175 17.05 8.46 -23.80
N PRO A 176 17.28 9.43 -22.90
CA PRO A 176 17.50 10.82 -23.27
C PRO A 176 18.86 10.99 -23.96
N ASN A 177 18.94 11.96 -24.86
CA ASN A 177 20.22 12.43 -25.39
C ASN A 177 21.00 13.15 -24.31
N LEU A 178 22.25 12.73 -24.10
CA LEU A 178 23.14 13.33 -23.12
C LEU A 178 23.85 14.54 -23.72
N GLN A 179 23.76 15.70 -23.07
CA GLN A 179 24.45 16.92 -23.48
C GLN A 179 25.30 17.52 -22.36
N GLY A 180 26.45 18.09 -22.72
CA GLY A 180 27.28 18.89 -21.81
C GLY A 180 28.51 18.16 -21.26
N ALA A 181 29.60 18.91 -21.08
CA ALA A 181 30.90 18.36 -20.68
C ALA A 181 31.12 18.28 -19.15
N ARG A 182 30.64 19.26 -18.38
CA ARG A 182 30.86 19.32 -16.91
C ARG A 182 29.67 18.86 -16.07
N ARG A 183 28.45 19.03 -16.58
CA ARG A 183 27.21 18.58 -15.95
C ARG A 183 26.34 18.00 -17.04
N ILE A 184 26.10 16.68 -16.95
CA ILE A 184 25.29 15.94 -17.91
C ILE A 184 23.87 16.48 -17.86
N ARG A 185 23.31 16.73 -19.04
CA ARG A 185 21.93 17.13 -19.26
C ARG A 185 21.23 16.04 -20.02
N TYR A 186 20.02 15.73 -19.58
CA TYR A 186 19.16 14.71 -20.16
C TYR A 186 18.14 15.40 -21.04
N CYS A 187 18.18 15.15 -22.35
CA CYS A 187 17.24 15.73 -23.31
C CYS A 187 16.35 14.65 -23.91
N PHE A 188 15.06 14.64 -23.56
CA PHE A 188 14.08 13.73 -24.13
C PHE A 188 13.60 14.21 -25.51
N LYS A 189 12.95 13.31 -26.26
CA LYS A 189 12.34 13.68 -27.55
C LYS A 189 11.12 14.57 -27.31
N LEU A 190 10.99 15.63 -28.10
CA LEU A 190 9.88 16.59 -28.00
C LEU A 190 8.51 15.92 -28.08
N ASN A 191 8.28 15.12 -29.13
CA ASN A 191 7.01 14.41 -29.30
C ASN A 191 6.66 13.54 -28.10
N GLU A 192 7.66 12.89 -27.50
CA GLU A 192 7.45 12.02 -26.34
C GLU A 192 7.04 12.81 -25.10
N MET A 193 7.65 13.98 -24.89
CA MET A 193 7.26 14.90 -23.82
C MET A 193 5.86 15.46 -24.04
N GLU A 194 5.54 15.92 -25.25
CA GLU A 194 4.23 16.48 -25.60
C GLU A 194 3.11 15.46 -25.42
N GLU A 195 3.30 14.22 -25.87
CA GLU A 195 2.35 13.13 -25.64
C GLU A 195 2.16 12.84 -24.15
N THR A 196 3.23 12.91 -23.36
CA THR A 196 3.18 12.69 -21.92
C THR A 196 2.42 13.83 -21.21
N GLU A 197 2.66 15.07 -21.62
CA GLU A 197 1.94 16.24 -21.12
C GLU A 197 0.45 16.17 -21.48
N GLN A 198 0.11 15.75 -22.69
CA GLN A 198 -1.28 15.52 -23.09
C GLN A 198 -1.96 14.41 -22.27
N ASN A 199 -1.25 13.30 -22.05
CA ASN A 199 -1.73 12.21 -21.19
C ASN A 199 -1.99 12.71 -19.77
N PHE A 200 -1.05 13.49 -19.20
CA PHE A 200 -1.22 14.10 -17.88
C PHE A 200 -2.43 15.04 -17.82
N LEU A 201 -2.59 15.94 -18.79
CA LEU A 201 -3.73 16.86 -18.86
C LEU A 201 -5.07 16.12 -19.04
N SER A 202 -5.09 14.96 -19.68
CA SER A 202 -6.30 14.15 -19.82
C SER A 202 -6.78 13.54 -18.51
N LEU A 203 -5.87 13.28 -17.56
CA LEU A 203 -6.17 12.71 -16.25
C LEU A 203 -6.70 13.75 -15.24
N GLN A 204 -6.55 15.05 -15.53
CA GLN A 204 -7.03 16.14 -14.68
C GLN A 204 -8.46 16.62 -15.01
N LYS A 205 -9.11 16.02 -16.02
CA LYS A 205 -10.48 16.36 -16.46
C LYS A 205 -11.51 15.40 -15.88
#